data_AF-M6ZDE8-F1
#
_entry.id   AF-M6ZDE8-F1
#
_cell.length_a   1.000
_cell.length_b   1.000
_cell.length_c   1.000
_cell.angle_alpha   90.00
_cell.angle_beta   90.00
_cell.angle_gamma   90.00
#
_symmetry.space_group_name_H-M   'P 1'
#
loop_
_entity.id
_entity.type
_entity.pdbx_description
1 polymer ?
#
loop_
_entity_poly.entity_id
_entity_poly.type
_entity_poly.pdbx_seq_one_letter_code
_entity_poly.pdbx_strand_id
1 'polypeptide(L)' 'MPGLNRYMEISSVSNFRDFQARRGKIRYKSKDGKNQLVHTINGSGLALGRTYAAILENFQNEDGTLRIPEVLKSYF' A
#
# COMPACT_ATOMS: atom_id res chain seq x y z
N MET A 1 -8.30 14.19 3.66
CA MET A 1 -9.64 13.75 3.21
C MET A 1 -10.61 14.89 3.50
N PRO A 2 -11.07 15.63 2.48
CA PRO A 2 -11.97 16.78 2.64
C PRO A 2 -13.16 16.54 3.58
N GLY A 3 -13.89 15.43 3.42
CA GLY A 3 -15.07 15.14 4.24
C GLY A 3 -14.75 14.88 5.72
N LEU A 4 -13.51 14.47 6.03
CA LEU A 4 -13.05 14.22 7.40
C LEU A 4 -12.18 15.35 7.96
N ASN A 5 -11.81 16.34 7.14
CA ASN A 5 -10.86 17.40 7.44
C ASN A 5 -9.59 16.95 8.18
N ARG A 6 -9.03 15.79 7.79
CA ARG A 6 -7.79 15.24 8.36
C ARG A 6 -7.07 14.32 7.39
N TYR A 7 -5.82 14.00 7.70
CA TYR A 7 -5.09 12.94 7.04
C TYR A 7 -5.56 11.58 7.53
N MET A 8 -5.64 10.63 6.61
CA MET A 8 -5.97 9.23 6.89
C MET A 8 -4.91 8.36 6.22
N GLU A 9 -4.43 7.35 6.93
CA GLU A 9 -3.45 6.41 6.40
C GLU A 9 -4.04 5.60 5.24
N ILE A 10 -3.35 5.53 4.11
CA ILE A 10 -3.73 4.72 2.93
C ILE A 10 -2.70 3.65 2.58
N SER A 11 -1.51 3.72 3.18
CA SER A 11 -0.43 2.77 2.96
C SER A 11 0.47 2.73 4.20
N SER A 12 1.12 1.59 4.39
CA SER A 12 2.18 1.40 5.36
C SER A 12 3.29 0.57 4.71
N VAL A 13 4.52 0.80 5.12
CA VAL A 13 5.70 0.03 4.69
C VAL A 13 6.47 -0.36 5.95
N SER A 14 6.78 -1.64 6.09
CA SER A 14 7.39 -2.18 7.30
C SER A 14 8.49 -3.19 6.99
N ASN A 15 9.65 -2.99 7.58
CA ASN A 15 10.78 -3.90 7.53
C ASN A 15 10.84 -4.71 8.84
N PHE A 16 10.62 -6.02 8.73
CA PHE A 16 10.57 -6.92 9.87
C PHE A 16 11.89 -7.64 10.12
N ARG A 17 12.90 -7.42 9.25
CA ARG A 17 14.13 -8.22 9.21
C ARG A 17 13.76 -9.70 9.30
N ASP A 18 14.32 -10.43 10.26
CA ASP A 18 14.08 -11.85 10.44
C ASP A 18 12.89 -12.21 11.37
N PHE A 19 12.16 -11.23 11.93
CA PHE A 19 11.12 -11.49 12.95
C PHE A 19 10.04 -12.47 12.45
N GLN A 20 9.52 -12.22 11.25
CA GLN A 20 8.52 -13.07 10.62
C GLN A 20 9.15 -14.38 10.14
N ALA A 21 10.37 -14.32 9.59
CA ALA A 21 11.10 -15.48 9.10
C ALA A 21 11.39 -16.52 10.20
N ARG A 22 11.71 -16.07 11.43
CA ARG A 22 11.89 -16.94 12.62
C ARG A 22 10.62 -17.74 12.93
N ARG A 23 9.45 -17.10 12.84
CA ARG A 23 8.14 -17.70 13.13
C ARG A 23 7.64 -18.59 12.00
N GLY A 24 7.78 -18.14 10.76
CA GLY A 24 7.37 -18.88 9.57
C GLY A 24 8.40 -19.89 9.05
N LYS A 25 9.56 -20.03 9.73
CA LYS A 25 10.66 -20.91 9.31
C LYS A 25 11.13 -20.63 7.86
N ILE A 26 11.04 -19.37 7.41
CA ILE A 26 11.36 -18.94 6.04
C ILE A 26 12.87 -18.76 5.92
N ARG A 27 13.50 -19.53 5.03
CA ARG A 27 14.96 -19.59 4.88
C ARG A 27 15.35 -19.60 3.42
N TYR A 28 16.56 -19.12 3.14
CA TYR A 28 17.25 -19.30 1.87
C TYR A 28 18.55 -20.09 2.09
N LYS A 29 19.09 -20.67 1.02
CA LYS A 29 20.38 -21.35 1.02
C LYS A 29 21.47 -20.34 0.68
N SER A 30 22.43 -20.13 1.56
CA SER A 30 23.58 -19.27 1.29
C SER A 30 24.54 -19.92 0.28
N LYS A 31 25.47 -19.13 -0.26
CA LYS A 31 26.52 -19.61 -1.17
C LYS A 31 27.36 -20.74 -0.56
N ASP A 32 27.56 -20.71 0.75
CA ASP A 32 28.28 -21.75 1.51
C ASP A 32 27.43 -22.99 1.84
N GLY A 33 26.22 -23.08 1.28
CA GLY A 33 25.30 -24.19 1.51
C GLY A 33 24.65 -24.19 2.90
N LYS A 34 24.70 -23.09 3.66
CA LYS A 34 24.03 -23.00 4.97
C LYS A 34 22.63 -22.42 4.82
N ASN A 35 21.68 -22.94 5.60
CA ASN A 35 20.35 -22.34 5.65
C ASN A 35 20.40 -21.08 6.52
N GLN A 36 19.97 -19.93 5.99
CA GLN A 36 19.89 -18.67 6.70
C GLN A 36 18.47 -18.11 6.65
N LEU A 37 18.07 -17.37 7.69
CA LEU A 37 16.77 -16.69 7.71
C LEU A 37 16.75 -15.56 6.69
N VAL A 38 15.63 -15.39 6.00
CA VAL A 38 15.42 -14.22 5.12
C VAL A 38 15.07 -12.98 5.94
N HIS A 39 15.34 -11.80 5.38
CA HIS A 39 14.70 -10.57 5.83
C HIS A 39 13.41 -10.34 5.06
N THR A 40 12.37 -9.88 5.76
CA THR A 40 11.04 -9.63 5.20
C THR A 40 10.70 -8.16 5.28
N ILE A 41 10.13 -7.64 4.20
CA ILE A 41 9.58 -6.30 4.08
C ILE A 41 8.22 -6.43 3.38
N ASN A 42 7.25 -5.63 3.79
CA ASN A 42 6.01 -5.47 3.03
C ASN A 42 5.62 -4.00 2.93
N GLY A 43 4.81 -3.70 1.93
CA GLY A 43 4.22 -2.39 1.72
C GLY A 43 2.85 -2.52 1.08
N SER A 44 1.89 -1.71 1.51
CA SER A 44 0.58 -1.63 0.86
C SER A 44 0.74 -1.00 -0.52
N GLY A 45 0.38 -1.75 -1.57
CA GLY A 45 0.41 -1.25 -2.94
C GLY A 45 -0.70 -0.24 -3.22
N LEU A 46 -1.96 -0.62 -3.02
CA LEU A 46 -3.11 0.24 -3.20
C LEU A 46 -4.29 -0.22 -2.31
N ALA A 47 -4.53 0.48 -1.21
CA ALA A 47 -5.68 0.19 -0.34
C ALA A 47 -6.95 0.80 -0.94
N LEU A 48 -7.80 -0.02 -1.58
CA LEU A 48 -8.92 0.46 -2.39
C LEU A 48 -9.87 1.39 -1.62
N GLY A 49 -10.32 1.01 -0.42
CA GLY A 49 -11.36 1.76 0.30
C GLY A 49 -11.02 3.24 0.53
N ARG A 50 -9.95 3.53 1.29
CA ARG A 50 -9.58 4.92 1.60
C ARG A 50 -9.01 5.65 0.39
N THR A 51 -8.33 4.95 -0.52
CA THR A 51 -7.81 5.58 -1.74
C THR A 51 -8.94 6.03 -2.66
N TYR A 52 -9.98 5.21 -2.81
CA TYR A 52 -11.17 5.56 -3.58
C TYR A 52 -11.90 6.76 -2.96
N ALA A 53 -12.15 6.74 -1.65
CA ALA A 53 -12.75 7.89 -0.96
C ALA A 53 -11.92 9.17 -1.12
N ALA A 54 -10.59 9.08 -1.03
CA ALA A 54 -9.71 10.21 -1.27
C ALA A 54 -9.81 10.74 -2.71
N ILE A 55 -9.91 9.87 -3.72
CA ILE A 55 -10.11 10.29 -5.12
C ILE A 55 -11.46 10.99 -5.27
N LEU A 56 -12.55 10.40 -4.78
CA LEU A 56 -13.89 11.00 -4.88
C LEU A 56 -13.95 12.38 -4.22
N GLU A 57 -13.48 12.50 -2.97
CA GLU A 57 -13.59 13.74 -2.22
C GLU A 57 -12.72 14.87 -2.78
N ASN A 58 -11.55 14.56 -3.35
CA ASN A 58 -10.63 15.58 -3.89
C ASN A 58 -10.93 15.96 -5.35
N PHE A 59 -11.74 15.17 -6.05
CA PHE A 59 -12.05 15.38 -7.47
C PHE A 59 -13.55 15.58 -7.73
N GLN A 60 -14.35 15.78 -6.69
CA GLN A 60 -15.72 16.27 -6.83
C GLN A 60 -15.74 17.71 -7.35
N ASN A 61 -16.64 17.99 -8.29
CA ASN A 61 -16.92 19.33 -8.80
C ASN A 61 -18.16 19.90 -8.09
N GLU A 62 -18.36 21.22 -8.18
CA GLU A 62 -19.49 21.92 -7.54
C GLU A 62 -20.86 21.44 -8.03
N ASP A 63 -20.94 20.95 -9.28
CA ASP A 63 -22.15 20.40 -9.88
C ASP A 63 -22.44 18.94 -9.50
N GLY A 64 -21.63 18.35 -8.61
CA GLY A 64 -21.74 16.96 -8.17
C GLY A 64 -21.13 15.93 -9.12
N THR A 65 -20.54 16.36 -10.25
CA THR A 65 -19.78 15.47 -11.13
C THR A 65 -18.39 15.16 -10.54
N LEU A 66 -17.72 14.14 -11.09
CA LEU A 66 -16.38 13.74 -10.69
C LEU A 66 -15.40 13.94 -11.84
N ARG A 67 -14.30 14.65 -11.58
CA ARG A 67 -13.19 14.74 -12.53
C ARG A 67 -12.29 13.51 -12.39
N ILE A 68 -12.23 12.65 -13.41
CA ILE A 68 -11.30 11.51 -13.40
C ILE A 68 -9.85 12.03 -13.41
N PRO A 69 -8.98 11.61 -12.47
CA PRO A 69 -7.55 11.93 -12.52
C PRO A 69 -6.92 11.50 -13.85
N GLU A 70 -6.03 12.32 -14.41
CA GLU A 70 -5.48 12.10 -15.76
C GLU A 70 -4.91 10.69 -15.95
N VAL A 71 -4.14 10.20 -14.97
CA VAL A 71 -3.51 8.87 -14.98
C VAL A 71 -4.50 7.70 -14.96
N LEU A 72 -5.76 7.95 -14.60
CA LEU A 72 -6.83 6.95 -14.59
C LEU A 72 -7.68 6.98 -15.86
N LYS A 73 -7.60 8.03 -16.68
CA LYS A 73 -8.46 8.18 -17.86
C LYS A 73 -8.33 7.04 -18.87
N SER A 74 -7.16 6.41 -19.02
CA SER A 74 -6.97 5.29 -19.94
C SER A 74 -7.69 3.99 -19.54
N TYR A 75 -8.23 3.94 -18.32
CA TYR A 75 -8.96 2.78 -17.80
C TYR A 75 -10.49 2.96 -17.87
N PHE A 76 -10.98 4.08 -18.40
CA PHE A 76 -12.39 4.45 -18.54
C PHE A 76 -12.66 4.92 -19.98
#